data_AF-A0A326TV72-F1
#
_entry.id   AF-A0A326TV72-F1
#
_cell.length_a   1.000
_cell.length_b   1.000
_cell.length_c   1.000
_cell.angle_alpha   90.00
_cell.angle_beta   90.00
_cell.angle_gamma   90.00
#
_symmetry.space_group_name_H-M   'P 1'
#
loop_
_entity.id
_entity.type
_entity.pdbx_description
1 polymer ?
#
loop_
_entity_poly.entity_id
_entity_poly.type
_entity_poly.pdbx_seq_one_letter_code
_entity_poly.pdbx_strand_id
1 'polypeptide(L)'
;MKKIQIDGISEIEEIVAIFSVWSIPLFAYAQEKVKIVRQSNGKYRGIPMVKVKCKEEGKEPVWVQGQGTSVTEALENTIRLLFTAIIENEAETPEDFEWIPHYEF
;
A
#
# COMPACT_ATOMS: atom_id res chain seq x y z
N MET A 1 18.70 6.06 6.13
CA MET A 1 19.18 6.80 4.94
C MET A 1 19.79 8.11 5.41
N LYS A 2 20.91 8.57 4.83
CA LYS A 2 21.42 9.93 5.10
C LYS A 2 20.40 10.94 4.57
N LYS A 3 20.08 11.97 5.34
CA LYS A 3 19.10 12.99 4.93
C LYS A 3 19.63 13.73 3.68
N ILE A 4 18.91 13.64 2.59
CA ILE A 4 19.16 14.43 1.36
C ILE A 4 18.20 15.62 1.42
N GLN A 5 18.72 16.84 1.36
CA GLN A 5 17.91 18.06 1.30
C GLN A 5 18.32 18.85 0.06
N ILE A 6 17.34 19.20 -0.76
CA ILE A 6 17.48 19.99 -1.99
C ILE A 6 16.36 21.01 -1.97
N ASP A 7 16.68 22.27 -2.25
CA ASP A 7 15.68 23.35 -2.27
C ASP A 7 14.59 23.06 -3.31
N GLY A 8 13.33 23.25 -2.90
CA GLY A 8 12.16 22.95 -3.72
C GLY A 8 11.70 21.48 -3.69
N ILE A 9 12.40 20.58 -2.99
CA ILE A 9 11.98 19.18 -2.82
C ILE A 9 11.41 18.96 -1.42
N SER A 10 10.16 18.49 -1.33
CA SER A 10 9.45 18.28 -0.06
C SER A 10 9.89 17.00 0.66
N GLU A 11 10.02 15.89 -0.06
CA GLU A 11 10.36 14.59 0.51
C GLU A 11 11.10 13.70 -0.50
N ILE A 12 12.03 12.90 0.00
CA ILE A 12 12.71 11.83 -0.75
C ILE A 12 12.56 10.55 0.06
N GLU A 13 11.92 9.55 -0.52
CA GLU A 13 11.77 8.22 0.06
C GLU A 13 12.63 7.20 -0.72
N GLU A 14 13.30 6.30 0.00
CA GLU A 14 14.04 5.19 -0.59
C GLU A 14 13.09 4.01 -0.78
N ILE A 15 12.84 3.57 -2.02
CA ILE A 15 12.15 2.31 -2.29
C ILE A 15 13.12 1.17 -1.96
N VAL A 16 12.86 0.44 -0.88
CA VAL A 16 13.77 -0.61 -0.39
C VAL A 16 13.37 -2.00 -0.86
N ALA A 17 12.10 -2.20 -1.23
CA ALA A 17 11.61 -3.48 -1.78
C ALA A 17 10.27 -3.29 -2.50
N ILE A 18 10.01 -4.19 -3.44
CA ILE A 18 8.68 -4.40 -4.04
C ILE A 18 8.38 -5.89 -3.98
N PHE A 19 7.28 -6.24 -3.34
CA PHE A 19 6.83 -7.62 -3.19
C PHE A 19 5.69 -7.91 -4.14
N SER A 20 5.71 -9.11 -4.73
CA SER A 20 4.52 -9.69 -5.36
C SER A 20 3.77 -10.51 -4.31
N VAL A 21 2.52 -10.16 -4.08
CA VAL A 21 1.66 -10.83 -3.09
C VAL A 21 0.58 -11.60 -3.84
N TRP A 22 0.43 -12.88 -3.53
CA TRP A 22 -0.56 -13.77 -4.12
C TRP A 22 -1.65 -14.07 -3.10
N SER A 23 -2.89 -13.72 -3.43
CA SER A 23 -3.98 -13.58 -2.44
C SER A 23 -5.24 -14.35 -2.83
N ILE A 24 -5.10 -15.59 -3.33
CA ILE A 24 -6.23 -16.43 -3.78
C ILE A 24 -6.87 -17.14 -2.57
N PRO A 25 -8.21 -17.14 -2.40
CA PRO A 25 -9.25 -16.47 -3.19
C PRO A 25 -9.69 -15.10 -2.61
N LEU A 26 -8.94 -14.57 -1.65
CA LEU A 26 -9.34 -13.43 -0.83
C LEU A 26 -9.42 -12.11 -1.61
N PHE A 27 -8.62 -11.98 -2.68
CA PHE A 27 -8.57 -10.81 -3.52
C PHE A 27 -9.16 -11.14 -4.89
N ALA A 28 -9.90 -10.19 -5.48
CA ALA A 28 -10.50 -10.34 -6.82
C ALA A 28 -9.45 -10.63 -7.91
N TYR A 29 -8.17 -10.40 -7.62
CA TYR A 29 -7.04 -10.69 -8.48
C TYR A 29 -6.14 -11.75 -7.83
N ALA A 30 -5.50 -12.57 -8.67
CA ALA A 30 -4.56 -13.59 -8.19
C ALA A 30 -3.31 -13.00 -7.52
N GLN A 31 -2.92 -11.79 -7.93
CA GLN A 31 -1.66 -11.17 -7.55
C GLN A 31 -1.79 -9.64 -7.49
N GLU A 32 -1.10 -9.04 -6.52
CA GLU A 32 -0.86 -7.60 -6.44
C GLU A 32 0.61 -7.30 -6.09
N LYS A 33 0.96 -6.01 -6.01
CA LYS A 33 2.27 -5.56 -5.55
C LYS A 33 2.16 -4.70 -4.29
N VAL A 34 3.13 -4.86 -3.40
CA VAL A 34 3.32 -3.99 -2.24
C VAL A 34 4.72 -3.38 -2.29
N LYS A 35 4.78 -2.05 -2.35
CA LYS A 35 6.02 -1.26 -2.31
C LYS A 35 6.35 -0.96 -0.85
N ILE A 36 7.60 -1.17 -0.46
CA ILE A 36 8.11 -0.76 0.84
C ILE A 36 9.08 0.40 0.65
N VAL A 37 8.80 1.50 1.33
CA VAL A 37 9.66 2.67 1.38
C VAL A 37 10.28 2.83 2.76
N ARG A 38 11.53 3.25 2.82
CA ARG A 38 12.17 3.69 4.05
C ARG A 38 11.97 5.19 4.22
N GLN A 39 11.42 5.56 5.36
CA GLN A 39 11.19 6.94 5.77
C GLN A 39 12.47 7.59 6.31
N SER A 40 12.48 8.92 6.34
CA SER A 40 13.57 9.73 6.90
C SER A 40 13.85 9.45 8.39
N ASN A 41 12.83 9.02 9.14
CA ASN A 41 12.93 8.64 10.56
C ASN A 41 13.49 7.21 10.79
N GLY A 42 13.84 6.49 9.72
CA GLY A 42 14.36 5.12 9.79
C GLY A 42 13.30 4.01 9.84
N LYS A 43 12.02 4.35 9.94
CA LYS A 43 10.89 3.41 9.84
C LYS A 43 10.59 3.06 8.38
N TYR A 44 9.70 2.10 8.21
CA TYR A 44 9.27 1.60 6.91
C TYR A 44 7.76 1.79 6.77
N ARG A 45 7.34 2.16 5.57
CA ARG A 45 5.94 2.25 5.18
C ARG A 45 5.72 1.29 4.02
N GLY A 46 4.66 0.50 4.10
CA GLY A 46 4.21 -0.33 2.99
C GLY A 46 3.00 0.29 2.30
N ILE A 47 3.00 0.21 0.98
CA ILE A 47 2.03 0.84 0.09
C ILE A 47 1.56 -0.23 -0.90
N PRO A 48 0.31 -0.71 -0.80
CA PRO A 48 -0.26 -1.60 -1.80
C PRO A 48 -0.53 -0.83 -3.10
N MET A 49 -0.53 -1.54 -4.23
CA MET A 49 -0.80 -0.93 -5.55
C MET A 49 -2.29 -0.67 -5.79
N VAL A 50 -3.14 -0.96 -4.80
CA VAL A 50 -4.59 -0.76 -4.87
C VAL A 50 -5.11 0.04 -3.69
N LYS A 51 -6.19 0.78 -3.93
CA LYS A 51 -7.09 1.31 -2.91
C LYS A 51 -8.38 0.50 -2.95
N VAL A 52 -9.01 0.32 -1.79
CA VAL A 52 -10.33 -0.33 -1.68
C VAL A 52 -11.39 0.75 -1.67
N LYS A 53 -12.35 0.70 -2.58
CA LYS A 53 -13.46 1.66 -2.60
C LYS A 53 -14.40 1.40 -1.43
N CYS A 54 -14.96 2.48 -0.86
CA CYS A 54 -16.03 2.35 0.11
C CYS A 54 -17.36 2.09 -0.60
N LYS A 55 -18.19 1.20 -0.03
CA LYS A 55 -19.55 0.96 -0.55
C LYS A 55 -20.52 2.10 -0.30
N GLU A 56 -20.25 2.94 0.71
CA GLU A 56 -21.06 4.13 0.95
C GLU A 56 -20.80 5.19 -0.13
N GLU A 57 -21.87 5.58 -0.82
CA GLU A 57 -21.82 6.57 -1.88
C GLU A 57 -21.24 7.90 -1.39
N GLY A 58 -20.24 8.42 -2.11
CA GLY A 58 -19.57 9.68 -1.78
C GLY A 58 -18.44 9.57 -0.76
N LYS A 59 -18.09 8.37 -0.26
CA LYS A 59 -16.86 8.18 0.53
C LYS A 59 -15.64 7.91 -0.35
N GLU A 60 -14.55 8.58 -0.03
CA GLU A 60 -13.24 8.38 -0.67
C GLU A 60 -12.71 6.95 -0.47
N PRO A 61 -12.01 6.36 -1.46
CA PRO A 61 -11.37 5.06 -1.32
C PRO A 61 -10.39 4.99 -0.14
N VAL A 62 -10.38 3.85 0.55
CA VAL A 62 -9.49 3.60 1.68
C VAL A 62 -8.08 3.37 1.16
N TRP A 63 -7.20 4.33 1.45
CA TRP A 63 -5.77 4.18 1.23
C TRP A 63 -5.14 3.45 2.41
N VAL A 64 -4.85 2.17 2.23
CA VAL A 64 -4.12 1.38 3.22
C VAL A 64 -2.63 1.69 3.17
N GLN A 65 -2.05 2.03 4.32
CA GLN A 65 -0.60 2.16 4.48
C GLN A 65 -0.15 1.43 5.73
N GLY A 66 0.63 0.36 5.56
CA GLY A 66 1.24 -0.32 6.70
C GLY A 66 2.46 0.43 7.22
N GLN A 67 2.74 0.28 8.51
CA GLN A 67 3.91 0.84 9.17
C GLN A 67 4.72 -0.27 9.83
N GLY A 68 6.04 -0.06 9.96
CA GLY A 68 6.90 -0.98 10.68
C GLY A 68 8.28 -0.42 10.97
N THR A 69 8.99 -1.06 11.91
CA THR A 69 10.40 -0.80 12.20
C THR A 69 11.35 -1.64 11.35
N SER A 70 10.80 -2.58 10.58
CA SER A 70 11.50 -3.38 9.57
C SER A 70 10.67 -3.51 8.28
N VAL A 71 11.33 -3.92 7.19
CA VAL A 71 10.66 -4.23 5.91
C VAL A 71 9.56 -5.29 6.11
N THR A 72 9.88 -6.36 6.85
CA THR A 72 8.95 -7.46 7.12
C THR A 72 7.73 -7.00 7.90
N GLU A 73 7.93 -6.21 8.97
CA GLU A 73 6.84 -5.70 9.80
C GLU A 73 5.91 -4.77 9.00
N ALA A 74 6.48 -3.88 8.19
CA ALA A 74 5.69 -2.99 7.33
C ALA A 74 4.90 -3.77 6.27
N LEU A 75 5.50 -4.82 5.67
CA LEU A 75 4.81 -5.70 4.73
C LEU A 75 3.65 -6.43 5.38
N GLU A 76 3.89 -7.09 6.52
CA GLU A 76 2.86 -7.83 7.25
C GLU A 76 1.70 -6.90 7.66
N ASN A 77 2.03 -5.73 8.22
CA ASN A 77 1.02 -4.76 8.63
C ASN A 77 0.21 -4.25 7.43
N THR A 78 0.86 -3.99 6.28
CA THR A 78 0.18 -3.56 5.05
C THR A 78 -0.83 -4.61 4.57
N ILE A 79 -0.41 -5.88 4.50
CA ILE A 79 -1.28 -6.98 4.05
C ILE A 79 -2.46 -7.14 5.00
N ARG A 80 -2.23 -7.10 6.31
CA ARG A 80 -3.31 -7.21 7.31
C ARG A 80 -4.34 -6.09 7.16
N LEU A 81 -3.89 -4.84 7.06
CA LEU A 81 -4.77 -3.69 6.89
C LEU A 81 -5.53 -3.74 5.56
N LEU A 82 -4.89 -4.20 4.49
CA LEU A 82 -5.55 -4.36 3.20
C LEU A 82 -6.66 -5.40 3.27
N PHE A 83 -6.40 -6.53 3.93
CA PHE A 83 -7.41 -7.57 4.13
C PHE A 83 -8.57 -7.07 4.99
N THR A 84 -8.28 -6.32 6.06
CA THR A 84 -9.32 -5.66 6.86
C THR A 84 -10.17 -4.73 6.00
N ALA A 85 -9.56 -3.87 5.19
CA ALA A 85 -10.28 -2.96 4.31
C ALA A 85 -11.14 -3.69 3.28
N ILE A 86 -10.64 -4.77 2.68
CA ILE A 86 -11.40 -5.62 1.75
C ILE A 86 -12.65 -6.19 2.43
N ILE A 87 -12.50 -6.76 3.63
CA ILE A 87 -13.61 -7.38 4.36
C ILE A 87 -14.62 -6.33 4.82
N GLU A 88 -14.17 -5.22 5.40
CA GLU A 88 -15.05 -4.17 5.93
C GLU A 88 -15.84 -3.44 4.84
N ASN A 89 -15.30 -3.37 3.62
CA ASN A 89 -15.98 -2.78 2.47
C ASN A 89 -16.60 -3.83 1.54
N GLU A 90 -16.57 -5.12 1.92
CA GLU A 90 -17.13 -6.22 1.13
C GLU A 90 -16.71 -6.14 -0.36
N ALA A 91 -15.42 -5.88 -0.60
CA ALA A 91 -14.85 -5.69 -1.92
C ALA A 91 -14.56 -7.06 -2.57
N GLU A 92 -15.38 -7.43 -3.55
CA GLU A 92 -15.37 -8.78 -4.14
C GLU A 92 -14.97 -8.77 -5.61
N THR A 93 -15.19 -7.64 -6.28
CA THR A 93 -15.06 -7.52 -7.73
C THR A 93 -13.92 -6.57 -8.12
N PRO A 94 -13.34 -6.71 -9.31
CA PRO A 94 -12.33 -5.78 -9.85
C PRO A 94 -12.70 -4.30 -9.72
N GLU A 95 -13.99 -3.97 -9.85
CA GLU A 95 -14.55 -2.62 -9.83
C GLU A 95 -14.51 -1.97 -8.43
N ASP A 96 -14.38 -2.77 -7.38
CA ASP A 96 -14.28 -2.33 -5.98
C ASP A 96 -12.88 -1.80 -5.63
N PHE A 97 -11.96 -1.83 -6.59
CA PHE A 97 -10.58 -1.38 -6.41
C PHE A 97 -10.23 -0.22 -7.34
N GLU A 98 -9.33 0.65 -6.87
CA GLU A 98 -8.67 1.67 -7.68
C GLU A 98 -7.17 1.37 -7.71
N TRP A 99 -6.63 1.10 -8.90
CA TRP A 99 -5.22 0.81 -9.08
C TRP A 99 -4.40 2.10 -9.15
N ILE A 100 -3.29 2.11 -8.39
CA ILE A 100 -2.23 3.10 -8.59
C ILE A 100 -1.59 2.81 -9.95
N PRO A 101 -1.47 3.81 -10.85
CA PRO A 101 -0.84 3.62 -12.15
C PRO A 101 0.57 3.02 -12.02
N HIS A 102 0.94 2.12 -12.94
CA HIS A 102 2.23 1.42 -12.87
C HIS A 102 3.46 2.34 -12.87
N TYR A 103 3.38 3.55 -13.44
CA TYR A 103 4.49 4.51 -13.43
C TYR A 103 4.65 5.21 -12.06
N GLU A 104 3.65 5.14 -11.18
CA GLU A 104 3.70 5.67 -9.81
C GLU A 104 4.17 4.61 -8.80
N PHE A 105 4.37 3.36 -9.26
CA PHE A 105 4.69 2.22 -8.41
C PHE A 105 6.16 1.82 -8.45
#